data_AF-A0A222FN51-F1
#
_entry.id   AF-A0A222FN51-F1
#
_cell.length_a   1.000
_cell.length_b   1.000
_cell.length_c   1.000
_cell.angle_alpha   90.00
_cell.angle_beta   90.00
_cell.angle_gamma   90.00
#
_symmetry.space_group_name_H-M   'P 1'
#
loop_
_entity.id
_entity.type
_entity.pdbx_description
1 polymer ?
#
loop_
_entity_poly.entity_id
_entity_poly.type
_entity_poly.pdbx_seq_one_letter_code
_entity_poly.pdbx_strand_id
1 'polypeptide(L)' 'MTVPGQGPAHRDCYQQHLIEQRQFLGLNIRVLSDNQLAELQELVLMESNARQQANADIEVW' A
#
# COMPACT_ATOMS: atom_id res chain seq x y z
N MET A 1 -8.81 4.27 16.38
CA MET A 1 -9.22 3.71 15.07
C MET A 1 -10.18 2.55 15.32
N THR A 2 -11.09 2.27 14.40
CA THR A 2 -12.17 1.29 14.61
C THR A 2 -12.25 0.36 13.40
N VAL A 3 -12.37 -0.95 13.64
CA VAL A 3 -12.67 -1.93 12.59
C VAL A 3 -14.19 -1.95 12.36
N PRO A 4 -14.66 -1.76 11.11
CA PRO A 4 -16.09 -1.86 10.79
C PRO A 4 -16.67 -3.19 11.27
N GLY A 5 -17.72 -3.15 12.10
CA GLY A 5 -18.38 -4.35 12.64
C GLY A 5 -17.70 -5.01 13.84
N GLN A 6 -16.52 -4.56 14.28
CA GLN A 6 -15.82 -5.09 15.46
C GLN A 6 -15.53 -4.05 16.56
N GLY A 7 -15.57 -2.76 16.24
CA GLY A 7 -15.39 -1.68 17.22
C GLY A 7 -13.96 -1.15 17.31
N PRO A 8 -13.55 -0.52 18.43
CA PRO A 8 -12.23 0.09 18.57
C PRO A 8 -11.13 -0.97 18.52
N ALA A 9 -10.15 -0.74 17.67
CA ALA A 9 -9.00 -1.61 17.50
C ALA A 9 -7.70 -0.84 17.79
N HIS A 10 -6.74 -1.55 18.38
CA HIS A 10 -5.36 -1.07 18.42
C HIS A 10 -4.85 -0.83 17.00
N ARG A 11 -3.84 0.05 16.88
CA ARG A 11 -3.28 0.41 15.57
C ARG A 11 -2.78 -0.80 14.80
N ASP A 12 -2.08 -1.71 15.47
CA ASP A 12 -1.49 -2.90 14.84
C ASP A 12 -2.57 -3.89 14.41
N CYS A 13 -3.60 -4.10 15.24
CA CYS A 13 -4.74 -4.96 14.90
C CYS A 13 -5.55 -4.39 13.73
N TYR A 14 -5.71 -3.06 13.66
CA TYR A 14 -6.37 -2.39 12.54
C TYR A 14 -5.54 -2.48 11.25
N GLN A 15 -4.23 -2.33 11.33
CA GLN A 15 -3.32 -2.49 10.18
C GLN A 15 -3.32 -3.95 9.68
N GLN A 16 -3.25 -4.92 10.58
CA GLN A 16 -3.35 -6.33 10.22
C GLN A 16 -4.69 -6.64 9.54
N HIS A 17 -5.80 -6.11 10.07
CA HIS A 17 -7.12 -6.26 9.45
C HIS A 17 -7.17 -5.68 8.03
N LEU A 18 -6.59 -4.50 7.82
CA LEU A 18 -6.48 -3.89 6.49
C LEU A 18 -5.62 -4.76 5.55
N ILE A 19 -4.51 -5.33 6.02
CA ILE A 19 -3.66 -6.25 5.24
C ILE A 19 -4.41 -7.54 4.89
N GLU A 20 -5.16 -8.12 5.82
CA GLU A 20 -5.98 -9.32 5.60
C GLU A 20 -7.07 -9.09 4.54
N GLN A 21 -7.70 -7.90 4.58
CA GLN A 21 -8.63 -7.43 3.56
C GLN A 21 -7.92 -6.99 2.26
N ARG A 22 -6.59 -6.91 2.28
CA ARG A 22 -5.75 -6.33 1.21
C ARG A 22 -6.27 -4.94 0.81
N GLN A 23 -6.71 -4.17 1.80
CA GLN A 23 -7.15 -2.80 1.62
C GLN A 23 -6.01 -1.85 1.97
N PHE A 24 -5.63 -1.00 1.03
CA PHE A 24 -4.59 0.01 1.19
C PHE A 24 -5.18 1.39 0.94
N LEU A 25 -5.28 2.22 1.98
CA LEU A 25 -5.77 3.62 1.88
C LEU A 25 -7.05 3.78 1.03
N GLY A 26 -8.04 2.90 1.22
CA GLY A 26 -9.31 2.93 0.47
C GLY A 26 -9.32 2.12 -0.82
N LEU A 27 -8.16 1.68 -1.32
CA LEU A 27 -8.06 0.77 -2.44
C LEU A 27 -8.22 -0.67 -1.95
N ASN A 28 -9.25 -1.38 -2.41
CA ASN A 28 -9.40 -2.80 -2.18
C ASN A 28 -8.65 -3.57 -3.28
N ILE A 29 -7.48 -4.12 -2.96
CA ILE A 29 -6.63 -4.81 -3.94
C ILE A 29 -7.27 -6.13 -4.40
N ARG A 30 -8.17 -6.74 -3.60
CA ARG A 30 -8.84 -8.01 -3.97
C ARG A 30 -9.80 -7.88 -5.14
N VAL A 31 -10.31 -6.68 -5.44
CA VAL A 31 -11.27 -6.49 -6.53
C VAL A 31 -10.59 -6.27 -7.89
N LEU A 32 -9.27 -6.09 -7.90
CA LEU A 32 -8.50 -5.93 -9.13
C LEU A 32 -8.44 -7.26 -9.88
N SER A 33 -8.59 -7.22 -11.19
CA SER A 33 -8.25 -8.36 -12.04
C SER A 33 -6.73 -8.56 -12.11
N ASP A 34 -6.28 -9.72 -12.56
CA ASP A 34 -4.85 -10.03 -12.66
C ASP A 34 -4.08 -8.99 -13.50
N ASN A 35 -4.70 -8.49 -14.58
CA ASN A 35 -4.12 -7.45 -15.43
C ASN A 35 -4.00 -6.10 -14.68
N GLN A 36 -5.05 -5.70 -13.97
CA GLN A 36 -5.05 -4.46 -13.19
C GLN A 36 -4.05 -4.52 -12.02
N LEU A 37 -3.89 -5.70 -11.43
CA LEU A 37 -2.91 -5.92 -10.38
C LEU A 37 -1.49 -5.82 -10.92
N ALA A 38 -1.23 -6.38 -12.11
CA ALA A 38 0.07 -6.26 -12.78
C ALA A 38 0.40 -4.80 -13.12
N GLU A 39 -0.54 -4.04 -13.67
CA GLU A 39 -0.37 -2.61 -13.93
C GLU A 39 -0.08 -1.82 -12.63
N LEU A 40 -0.82 -2.11 -11.55
CA LEU A 40 -0.58 -1.48 -10.25
C LEU A 40 0.84 -1.80 -9.73
N GLN A 41 1.31 -3.03 -9.91
CA GLN A 41 2.66 -3.44 -9.54
C GLN A 41 3.72 -2.65 -10.32
N GLU A 42 3.54 -2.48 -11.63
CA GLU A 42 4.45 -1.69 -12.46
C GLU A 42 4.52 -0.23 -12.02
N LEU A 43 3.36 0.39 -11.73
CA LEU A 43 3.30 1.77 -11.24
C LEU A 43 4.04 1.94 -9.90
N VAL A 44 3.85 1.00 -8.97
CA VAL A 44 4.53 1.03 -7.67
C VAL A 44 6.04 0.85 -7.85
N LEU A 45 6.49 -0.02 -8.76
CA LEU A 45 7.91 -0.20 -9.07
C LEU A 45 8.52 1.07 -9.68
N MET A 46 7.82 1.70 -10.63
CA MET A 46 8.26 2.97 -11.22
C MET A 46 8.42 4.06 -10.17
N GLU A 47 7.44 4.23 -9.29
CA GLU A 47 7.49 5.22 -8.22
C GLU A 47 8.61 4.91 -7.21
N SER A 48 8.79 3.64 -6.84
CA SER A 48 9.88 3.22 -5.96
C SER A 48 11.25 3.56 -6.57
N ASN A 49 11.44 3.26 -7.85
CA ASN A 49 12.67 3.58 -8.57
C ASN A 49 12.90 5.09 -8.66
N ALA A 50 11.87 5.88 -8.95
CA ALA A 50 11.96 7.34 -9.00
C ALA A 50 12.36 7.94 -7.64
N ARG A 51 11.82 7.43 -6.53
CA ARG A 51 12.19 7.86 -5.17
C ARG A 51 13.61 7.46 -4.80
N GLN A 52 14.06 6.28 -5.20
CA GLN A 52 15.43 5.84 -4.97
C GLN A 52 16.41 6.70 -5.75
N GLN A 53 16.12 7.02 -7.02
CA GLN A 53 16.93 7.93 -7.83
C GLN A 53 16.98 9.34 -7.22
N ALA A 54 15.83 9.89 -6.82
CA ALA A 54 15.78 11.19 -6.17
C ALA A 54 16.58 11.23 -4.85
N ASN A 55 16.61 10.13 -4.09
CA ASN A 55 17.40 10.04 -2.87
C ASN A 55 18.91 9.85 -3.16
N ALA A 56 19.25 9.07 -4.19
CA ALA A 56 20.62 8.90 -4.63
C ALA A 56 21.22 10.19 -5.21
N ASP A 57 20.44 11.03 -5.89
CA ASP A 57 20.84 12.37 -6.34
C ASP A 57 21.04 13.36 -5.17
N ILE A 58 20.58 13.04 -3.96
CA ILE A 58 20.77 13.86 -2.75
C ILE A 58 22.05 13.47 -1.99
N GLU A 59 22.69 12.34 -2.31
CA GLU A 59 24.05 12.03 -1.86
C GLU A 59 25.09 12.72 -2.76
N VAL A 60 25.13 14.05 -2.72
CA VAL A 60 26.31 14.80 -3.13
C VAL A 60 26.69 15.75 -1.99
N TRP A 61 27.79 15.39 -1.32
CA TRP A 61 28.62 16.11 -0.33
C TRP A 61 28.20 16.03 1.14
#